data_AF-A0A816GPN2-F1
#
_entry.id   AF-A0A816GPN2-F1
#
_cell.length_a   1.000
_cell.length_b   1.000
_cell.length_c   1.000
_cell.angle_alpha   90.00
_cell.angle_beta   90.00
_cell.angle_gamma   90.00
#
_symmetry.space_group_name_H-M   'P 1'
#
loop_
_entity.id
_entity.type
_entity.pdbx_description
1 polymer ?
#
loop_
_entity_poly.entity_id
_entity_poly.type
_entity_poly.pdbx_seq_one_letter_code
_entity_poly.pdbx_strand_id
1 'polypeptide(L)'
;DLSILLKGFCRLLNNPLIQTYLPGSCKKIGFYQELLILFWKFCDRNKKFLYYVLKSGEILDIIVPILYFLNDARSDTSKIGLMHIGIFILLLLSGERNFGVRLNKPYITRIPMNIPIFTGTHADLLIIVFHKIIVSAHQRLQPLYDCLLTIIVNISPYLKSLSMVSSNKLIHLLEAFSTPWFLFAASDNHNLVFFLLEAFNNLIQYQFDGNANLIYSIIRKRQIFFTLSNLPSDTQTISKFGIKSINSTSSSLKNSSPNKSERKQTIFRTNSKSNTDDESIINREISQQSTIETINDPMITTLAETP
;
A
#
# COMPACT_ATOMS: atom_id res chain seq x y z
N ASP A 1 0.48 -3.77 36.02
CA ASP A 1 1.77 -3.67 35.31
C ASP A 1 1.66 -3.57 33.79
N LEU A 2 1.08 -4.55 33.08
CA LEU A 2 0.97 -4.50 31.60
C LEU A 2 0.14 -3.31 31.09
N SER A 3 -0.88 -2.89 31.84
CA SER A 3 -1.68 -1.69 31.56
C SER A 3 -0.86 -0.40 31.57
N ILE A 4 0.06 -0.27 32.52
CA ILE A 4 0.93 0.90 32.66
C ILE A 4 1.90 0.96 31.49
N LEU A 5 2.46 -0.20 31.12
CA LEU A 5 3.37 -0.31 29.98
C LEU A 5 2.66 0.10 28.67
N LEU A 6 1.47 -0.45 28.42
CA LEU A 6 0.68 -0.16 27.22
C LEU A 6 0.31 1.32 27.13
N LYS A 7 -0.26 1.88 28.20
CA LYS A 7 -0.58 3.31 28.28
C LYS A 7 0.65 4.19 28.10
N GLY A 8 1.80 3.74 28.61
CA GLY A 8 3.10 4.38 28.41
C GLY A 8 3.45 4.46 26.93
N PHE A 9 3.39 3.33 26.20
CA PHE A 9 3.62 3.30 24.75
C PHE A 9 2.63 4.18 24.00
N CYS A 10 1.32 4.09 24.28
CA CYS A 10 0.30 4.92 23.63
C CYS A 10 0.60 6.41 23.82
N ARG A 11 0.91 6.84 25.05
CA ARG A 11 1.22 8.25 25.34
C ARG A 11 2.47 8.73 24.62
N LEU A 12 3.53 7.92 24.62
CA LEU A 12 4.81 8.30 24.00
C LEU A 12 4.72 8.32 22.47
N LEU A 13 4.04 7.36 21.85
CA LEU A 13 3.86 7.29 20.39
C LEU A 13 2.93 8.39 19.86
N ASN A 14 1.88 8.75 20.61
CA ASN A 14 0.96 9.82 20.19
C ASN A 14 1.50 11.23 20.46
N ASN A 15 2.51 11.40 21.33
CA ASN A 15 3.04 12.72 21.68
C ASN A 15 3.41 13.61 20.47
N PRO A 16 4.07 13.11 19.41
CA PRO A 16 4.39 13.93 18.23
C PRO A 16 3.17 14.34 17.39
N LEU A 17 2.04 13.64 17.55
CA LEU A 17 0.80 13.82 16.80
C LEU A 17 -0.16 14.81 17.46
N ILE A 18 0.02 15.08 18.75
CA ILE A 18 -0.80 16.03 19.49
C ILE A 18 -0.52 17.43 18.96
N GLN A 19 -1.56 18.07 18.44
CA GLN A 19 -1.54 19.49 18.11
C GLN A 19 -1.96 20.28 19.35
N THR A 20 -1.10 21.21 19.76
CA THR A 20 -1.46 22.24 20.74
C THR A 20 -1.70 23.56 20.03
N TYR A 21 -2.53 24.42 20.65
CA TYR A 21 -2.90 25.72 20.10
C TYR A 21 -1.67 26.61 19.81
N LEU A 22 -0.63 26.52 20.66
CA LEU A 22 0.61 27.27 20.48
C LEU A 22 1.70 26.39 19.85
N PRO A 23 2.28 26.78 18.68
CA PRO A 23 3.39 26.03 18.08
C PRO A 23 4.59 26.02 19.05
N GLY A 24 5.18 24.83 19.26
CA GLY A 24 6.32 24.65 20.15
C GLY A 24 5.99 24.51 21.65
N SER A 25 4.71 24.59 22.05
CA SER A 25 4.31 24.48 23.47
C SER A 25 4.46 23.06 24.06
N CYS A 26 4.64 22.04 23.22
CA CYS A 26 4.93 20.68 23.67
C CYS A 26 6.26 20.20 23.11
N LYS A 27 7.13 19.71 24.00
CA LYS A 27 8.37 19.04 23.60
C LYS A 27 8.02 17.74 22.89
N LYS A 28 8.33 17.67 21.60
CA LYS A 28 8.14 16.46 20.79
C LYS A 28 9.25 15.45 21.09
N ILE A 29 8.87 14.20 21.22
CA ILE A 29 9.81 13.09 21.39
C ILE A 29 10.51 12.79 20.05
N GLY A 30 11.85 12.67 20.09
CA GLY A 30 12.67 12.34 18.92
C GLY A 30 12.99 10.85 18.75
N PHE A 31 12.80 10.02 19.78
CA PHE A 31 13.22 8.61 19.81
C PHE A 31 12.10 7.62 19.39
N TYR A 32 11.28 7.99 18.41
CA TYR A 32 10.14 7.16 17.99
C TYR A 32 10.58 5.82 17.36
N GLN A 33 11.75 5.76 16.73
CA GLN A 33 12.27 4.52 16.14
C GLN A 33 12.59 3.50 17.22
N GLU A 34 13.32 3.93 18.25
CA GLU A 34 13.70 3.11 19.41
C GLU A 34 12.47 2.64 20.18
N LEU A 35 11.46 3.50 20.30
CA LEU A 35 10.20 3.17 20.95
C LEU A 35 9.43 2.08 20.19
N LEU A 36 9.42 2.13 18.86
CA LEU A 36 8.81 1.10 18.02
C LEU A 36 9.58 -0.23 18.10
N ILE A 37 10.91 -0.19 18.09
CA ILE A 37 11.74 -1.40 18.29
C ILE A 37 11.43 -2.02 19.65
N LEU A 38 11.37 -1.20 20.70
CA LEU A 38 11.06 -1.65 22.04
C LEU A 38 9.69 -2.30 22.09
N PHE A 39 8.67 -1.63 21.54
CA PHE A 39 7.31 -2.17 21.45
C PHE A 39 7.28 -3.51 20.71
N TRP A 40 7.94 -3.60 19.55
CA TRP A 40 8.05 -4.83 18.78
C TRP A 40 8.67 -5.96 19.60
N LYS A 41 9.80 -5.70 20.28
CA LYS A 41 10.47 -6.72 21.12
C LYS A 41 9.60 -7.18 22.30
N PHE A 42 8.84 -6.28 22.91
CA PHE A 42 7.87 -6.66 23.95
C PHE A 42 6.78 -7.58 23.39
N CYS A 43 6.20 -7.25 22.23
CA CYS A 43 5.19 -8.08 21.57
C CYS A 43 5.73 -9.44 21.13
N ASP A 44 6.95 -9.48 20.59
CA ASP A 44 7.57 -10.70 20.09
C ASP A 44 7.94 -11.66 21.23
N ARG A 45 8.65 -11.17 22.25
CA ARG A 45 9.20 -11.98 23.35
C ARG A 45 8.21 -12.26 24.47
N ASN A 46 7.23 -11.37 24.71
CA ASN A 46 6.26 -11.54 25.78
C ASN A 46 4.85 -11.75 25.22
N LYS A 47 4.49 -13.02 24.98
CA LYS A 47 3.17 -13.40 24.48
C LYS A 47 2.02 -12.94 25.38
N LYS A 48 2.22 -12.85 26.70
CA LYS A 48 1.20 -12.31 27.63
C LYS A 48 0.94 -10.82 27.36
N PHE A 49 2.00 -10.06 27.06
CA PHE A 49 1.86 -8.66 26.67
C PHE A 49 1.17 -8.54 25.31
N LEU A 50 1.56 -9.32 24.30
CA LEU A 50 0.89 -9.33 23.00
C LEU A 50 -0.62 -9.61 23.13
N TYR A 51 -1.00 -10.66 23.87
CA TYR A 51 -2.41 -10.98 24.11
C TYR A 51 -3.15 -9.85 24.85
N TYR A 52 -2.48 -9.22 25.83
CA TYR A 52 -3.03 -8.07 26.54
C TYR A 52 -3.29 -6.89 25.59
N VAL A 53 -2.33 -6.56 24.72
CA VAL A 53 -2.47 -5.51 23.70
C VAL A 53 -3.65 -5.80 22.78
N LEU A 54 -3.77 -7.03 22.26
CA LEU A 54 -4.83 -7.43 21.32
C LEU A 54 -6.23 -7.46 21.94
N LYS A 55 -6.32 -7.79 23.23
CA LYS A 55 -7.58 -7.76 23.98
C LYS A 55 -7.97 -6.35 24.41
N SER A 56 -7.00 -5.46 24.55
CA SER A 56 -7.24 -4.06 24.93
C SER A 56 -7.90 -3.28 23.79
N GLY A 57 -8.69 -2.26 24.14
CA GLY A 57 -9.19 -1.29 23.17
C GLY A 57 -8.13 -0.31 22.66
N GLU A 58 -6.99 -0.23 23.35
CA GLU A 58 -5.92 0.76 23.15
C GLU A 58 -5.00 0.43 21.97
N ILE A 59 -5.14 -0.74 21.35
CA ILE A 59 -4.34 -1.12 20.16
C ILE A 59 -4.49 -0.12 19.00
N LEU A 60 -5.68 0.47 18.84
CA LEU A 60 -5.92 1.48 17.81
C LEU A 60 -5.09 2.75 18.04
N ASP A 61 -4.87 3.11 19.31
CA ASP A 61 -4.03 4.24 19.70
C ASP A 61 -2.54 3.99 19.43
N ILE A 62 -2.13 2.73 19.17
CA ILE A 62 -0.78 2.38 18.71
C ILE A 62 -0.71 2.33 17.18
N ILE A 63 -1.72 1.75 16.52
CA ILE A 63 -1.75 1.60 15.06
C ILE A 63 -1.68 2.97 14.37
N VAL A 64 -2.44 3.94 14.87
CA VAL A 64 -2.56 5.26 14.24
C VAL A 64 -1.19 5.98 14.16
N PRO A 65 -0.39 6.08 15.24
CA PRO A 65 0.99 6.55 15.16
C PRO A 65 1.89 5.74 14.22
N ILE A 66 1.79 4.41 14.22
CA ILE A 66 2.60 3.59 13.32
C ILE A 66 2.32 3.96 11.87
N LEU A 67 1.04 4.02 11.48
CA LEU A 67 0.62 4.38 10.13
C LEU A 67 1.03 5.82 9.77
N TYR A 68 0.97 6.75 10.72
CA TYR A 68 1.49 8.11 10.53
C TYR A 68 2.98 8.10 10.17
N PHE A 69 3.81 7.43 10.97
CA PHE A 69 5.26 7.39 10.75
C PHE A 69 5.63 6.67 9.46
N LEU A 70 4.92 5.60 9.10
CA LEU A 70 5.10 4.92 7.82
C LEU A 70 4.75 5.84 6.64
N ASN A 71 3.66 6.59 6.76
CA ASN A 71 3.21 7.53 5.72
C ASN A 71 4.18 8.70 5.52
N ASP A 72 4.79 9.21 6.60
CA ASP A 72 5.81 10.26 6.56
C ASP A 72 7.15 9.76 6.01
N ALA A 73 7.56 8.55 6.40
CA ALA A 73 8.87 8.00 6.07
C ALA A 73 8.97 7.35 4.68
N ARG A 74 7.86 7.07 3.99
CA ARG A 74 7.85 6.31 2.73
C ARG A 74 8.75 6.84 1.62
N SER A 75 9.01 8.15 1.60
CA SER A 75 9.82 8.82 0.57
C SER A 75 11.26 9.08 1.02
N ASP A 76 11.59 8.75 2.27
CA ASP A 76 12.90 9.00 2.87
C ASP A 76 13.72 7.70 2.94
N THR A 77 14.76 7.62 2.09
CA THR A 77 15.65 6.45 2.03
C THR A 77 16.46 6.22 3.31
N SER A 78 16.61 7.24 4.15
CA SER A 78 17.32 7.11 5.44
C SER A 78 16.44 6.45 6.51
N LYS A 79 15.12 6.41 6.32
CA LYS A 79 14.16 5.85 7.26
C LYS A 79 13.66 4.45 6.89
N ILE A 80 14.36 3.72 6.01
CA ILE A 80 13.98 2.36 5.60
C ILE A 80 13.87 1.42 6.82
N GLY A 81 14.76 1.54 7.80
CA GLY A 81 14.69 0.73 9.03
C GLY A 81 13.36 0.91 9.78
N LEU A 82 12.87 2.15 9.88
CA LEU A 82 11.57 2.47 10.47
C LEU A 82 10.43 1.81 9.69
N MET A 83 10.50 1.81 8.35
CA MET A 83 9.51 1.15 7.50
C MET A 83 9.43 -0.35 7.79
N HIS A 84 10.58 -1.04 7.84
CA HIS A 84 10.64 -2.46 8.18
C HIS A 84 10.03 -2.74 9.56
N ILE A 85 10.43 -1.98 10.58
CA ILE A 85 9.95 -2.20 11.95
C ILE A 85 8.43 -1.97 12.03
N GLY A 86 7.92 -0.87 11.47
CA GLY A 86 6.49 -0.57 11.49
C GLY A 86 5.66 -1.62 10.76
N ILE A 87 6.11 -2.08 9.58
CA ILE A 87 5.42 -3.12 8.81
C ILE A 87 5.48 -4.46 9.53
N PHE A 88 6.61 -4.84 10.13
CA PHE A 88 6.72 -6.10 10.89
C PHE A 88 5.88 -6.10 12.17
N ILE A 89 5.73 -4.96 12.84
CA ILE A 89 4.76 -4.84 13.94
C ILE A 89 3.34 -5.09 13.43
N LEU A 90 2.94 -4.44 12.33
CA LEU A 90 1.61 -4.62 11.76
C LEU A 90 1.40 -6.06 11.26
N LEU A 91 2.42 -6.70 10.70
CA LEU A 91 2.41 -8.10 10.28
C LEU A 91 2.17 -9.03 11.48
N LEU A 92 2.94 -8.85 12.55
CA LEU A 92 2.77 -9.60 13.79
C LEU A 92 1.36 -9.44 14.37
N LEU A 93 0.83 -8.22 14.41
CA LEU A 93 -0.51 -7.95 14.94
C LEU A 93 -1.62 -8.50 14.03
N SER A 94 -1.42 -8.46 12.71
CA SER A 94 -2.41 -8.91 11.71
C SER A 94 -2.72 -10.40 11.79
N GLY A 95 -1.76 -11.22 12.25
CA GLY A 95 -1.94 -12.67 12.41
C GLY A 95 -2.98 -13.05 13.47
N GLU A 96 -3.50 -12.09 14.22
CA GLU A 96 -4.41 -12.32 15.34
C GLU A 96 -5.82 -11.81 15.01
N ARG A 97 -6.82 -12.68 15.11
CA ARG A 97 -8.23 -12.37 14.80
C ARG A 97 -8.74 -11.10 15.49
N ASN A 98 -8.37 -10.91 16.75
CA ASN A 98 -8.83 -9.75 17.54
C ASN A 98 -8.41 -8.42 16.90
N PHE A 99 -7.23 -8.37 16.28
CA PHE A 99 -6.75 -7.18 15.58
C PHE A 99 -7.67 -6.83 14.41
N GLY A 100 -7.92 -7.77 13.50
CA GLY A 100 -8.81 -7.56 12.35
C GLY A 100 -10.21 -7.12 12.76
N VAL A 101 -10.78 -7.73 13.80
CA VAL A 101 -12.10 -7.33 14.32
C VAL A 101 -12.08 -5.90 14.88
N ARG A 102 -11.02 -5.49 15.60
CA ARG A 102 -10.90 -4.14 16.20
C ARG A 102 -10.76 -3.05 15.15
N LEU A 103 -10.19 -3.34 13.98
CA LEU A 103 -10.01 -2.36 12.90
C LEU A 103 -11.33 -1.79 12.37
N ASN A 104 -12.46 -2.48 12.57
CA ASN A 104 -13.79 -1.99 12.18
C ASN A 104 -14.30 -0.80 13.00
N LYS A 105 -13.61 -0.41 14.07
CA LYS A 105 -13.99 0.80 14.81
C LYS A 105 -13.86 2.04 13.92
N PRO A 106 -14.79 3.00 14.01
CA PRO A 106 -14.76 4.21 13.20
C PRO A 106 -13.50 5.02 13.50
N TYR A 107 -12.87 5.55 12.46
CA TYR A 107 -11.72 6.43 12.58
C TYR A 107 -12.19 7.88 12.71
N ILE A 108 -12.11 8.43 13.93
CA ILE A 108 -12.60 9.78 14.25
C ILE A 108 -11.43 10.78 14.35
N THR A 109 -10.26 10.29 14.77
CA THR A 109 -9.07 11.12 15.03
C THR A 109 -8.53 11.71 13.73
N ARG A 110 -8.58 13.03 13.55
CA ARG A 110 -8.03 13.68 12.35
C ARG A 110 -6.60 14.13 12.61
N ILE A 111 -5.64 13.25 12.29
CA ILE A 111 -4.22 13.61 12.28
C ILE A 111 -3.88 14.17 10.90
N PRO A 112 -3.08 15.25 10.79
CA PRO A 112 -2.63 15.79 9.52
C PRO A 112 -1.70 14.79 8.81
N MET A 113 -2.29 13.88 8.04
CA MET A 113 -1.59 12.94 7.17
C MET A 113 -1.78 13.36 5.73
N ASN A 114 -0.73 13.27 4.91
CA ASN A 114 -0.85 13.41 3.47
C ASN A 114 -1.51 12.15 2.89
N ILE A 115 -2.84 12.05 2.99
CA ILE A 115 -3.72 11.00 2.47
C ILE A 115 -5.05 11.65 2.00
N PRO A 116 -5.79 11.03 1.06
CA PRO A 116 -7.11 11.55 0.67
C PRO A 116 -8.06 11.61 1.86
N ILE A 117 -8.98 12.58 1.84
CA ILE A 117 -10.04 12.68 2.84
C ILE A 117 -10.98 11.48 2.66
N PHE A 118 -11.27 10.78 3.74
CA PHE A 118 -12.19 9.66 3.75
C PHE A 118 -12.99 9.63 5.05
N THR A 119 -14.14 8.96 5.00
CA THR A 119 -14.97 8.65 6.17
C THR A 119 -15.07 7.13 6.25
N GLY A 120 -14.50 6.55 7.31
CA GLY A 120 -14.42 5.09 7.42
C GLY A 120 -13.87 4.62 8.75
N THR A 121 -13.32 3.42 8.73
CA THR A 121 -12.80 2.69 9.87
C THR A 121 -11.27 2.78 9.95
N HIS A 122 -10.68 2.20 10.99
CA HIS A 122 -9.22 2.09 11.07
C HIS A 122 -8.67 1.13 9.99
N ALA A 123 -9.49 0.19 9.50
CA ALA A 123 -9.14 -0.65 8.36
C ALA A 123 -8.94 0.19 7.10
N ASP A 124 -9.80 1.18 6.88
CA ASP A 124 -9.69 2.10 5.73
C ASP A 124 -8.41 2.91 5.78
N LEU A 125 -8.07 3.46 6.96
CA LEU A 125 -6.80 4.17 7.15
C LEU A 125 -5.60 3.28 6.78
N LEU A 126 -5.60 2.04 7.26
CA LEU A 126 -4.53 1.07 6.98
C LEU A 126 -4.40 0.80 5.48
N ILE A 127 -5.50 0.51 4.79
CA ILE A 127 -5.51 0.23 3.35
C ILE A 127 -5.04 1.45 2.55
N ILE A 128 -5.50 2.65 2.89
CA ILE A 128 -5.12 3.88 2.19
C ILE A 128 -3.63 4.19 2.37
N VAL A 129 -3.09 4.02 3.59
CA VAL A 129 -1.65 4.21 3.85
C VAL A 129 -0.83 3.16 3.11
N PHE A 130 -1.26 1.90 3.11
CA PHE A 130 -0.56 0.80 2.42
C PHE A 130 -0.55 1.01 0.91
N HIS A 131 -1.70 1.37 0.32
CA HIS A 131 -1.78 1.78 -1.08
C HIS A 131 -0.77 2.88 -1.38
N LYS A 132 -0.73 3.93 -0.56
CA LYS A 132 0.17 5.06 -0.80
C LYS A 132 1.65 4.71 -0.64
N ILE A 133 1.98 3.78 0.26
CA ILE A 133 3.33 3.22 0.34
C ILE A 133 3.64 2.46 -0.95
N ILE A 134 2.78 1.54 -1.39
CA ILE A 134 3.02 0.73 -2.60
C ILE A 134 3.15 1.60 -3.87
N VAL A 135 2.31 2.63 -4.02
CA VAL A 135 2.28 3.44 -5.24
C VAL A 135 3.38 4.50 -5.26
N SER A 136 3.67 5.14 -4.12
CA SER A 136 4.51 6.36 -4.09
C SER A 136 5.82 6.21 -3.30
N ALA A 137 6.12 5.02 -2.78
CA ALA A 137 7.39 4.78 -2.10
C ALA A 137 8.59 4.79 -3.05
N HIS A 138 9.78 4.93 -2.46
CA HIS A 138 11.02 4.64 -3.16
C HIS A 138 11.20 3.11 -3.37
N GLN A 139 11.86 2.72 -4.46
CA GLN A 139 12.01 1.32 -4.92
C GLN A 139 12.60 0.36 -3.87
N ARG A 140 13.41 0.85 -2.93
CA ARG A 140 13.95 0.04 -1.83
C ARG A 140 12.88 -0.56 -0.91
N LEU A 141 11.63 -0.09 -0.99
CA LEU A 141 10.50 -0.63 -0.23
C LEU A 141 9.75 -1.75 -0.96
N GLN A 142 10.10 -2.07 -2.22
CA GLN A 142 9.48 -3.17 -2.98
C GLN A 142 9.51 -4.53 -2.25
N PRO A 143 10.59 -4.93 -1.54
CA PRO A 143 10.62 -6.17 -0.76
C PRO A 143 9.58 -6.22 0.38
N LEU A 144 8.97 -5.09 0.75
CA LEU A 144 7.94 -5.01 1.78
C LEU A 144 6.52 -5.18 1.22
N TYR A 145 6.34 -5.19 -0.11
CA TYR A 145 5.01 -5.28 -0.72
C TYR A 145 4.31 -6.60 -0.35
N ASP A 146 5.03 -7.72 -0.37
CA ASP A 146 4.51 -9.01 0.09
C ASP A 146 4.00 -8.94 1.54
N CYS A 147 4.75 -8.28 2.43
CA CYS A 147 4.35 -8.10 3.83
C CYS A 147 3.10 -7.23 3.96
N LEU A 148 3.02 -6.12 3.22
CA LEU A 148 1.87 -5.22 3.22
C LEU A 148 0.60 -5.92 2.72
N LEU A 149 0.70 -6.68 1.63
CA LEU A 149 -0.43 -7.43 1.10
C LEU A 149 -0.79 -8.62 1.99
N THR A 150 0.18 -9.31 2.60
CA THR A 150 -0.07 -10.37 3.58
C THR A 150 -0.88 -9.84 4.77
N ILE A 151 -0.56 -8.64 5.28
CA ILE A 151 -1.36 -8.01 6.34
C ILE A 151 -2.81 -7.80 5.88
N ILE A 152 -3.03 -7.30 4.65
CA ILE A 152 -4.38 -7.12 4.09
C ILE A 152 -5.12 -8.45 4.01
N VAL A 153 -4.46 -9.51 3.53
CA VAL A 153 -5.03 -10.87 3.49
C VAL A 153 -5.41 -11.34 4.89
N ASN A 154 -4.54 -11.21 5.88
CA ASN A 154 -4.80 -11.66 7.25
C ASN A 154 -6.02 -10.98 7.88
N ILE A 155 -6.23 -9.68 7.62
CA ILE A 155 -7.36 -8.94 8.19
C ILE A 155 -8.64 -9.06 7.35
N SER A 156 -8.53 -9.42 6.06
CA SER A 156 -9.63 -9.40 5.08
C SER A 156 -10.90 -10.17 5.50
N PRO A 157 -10.85 -11.34 6.18
CA PRO A 157 -12.06 -12.06 6.61
C PRO A 157 -12.87 -11.31 7.68
N TYR A 158 -12.30 -10.28 8.30
CA TYR A 158 -12.87 -9.57 9.44
C TYR A 158 -13.34 -8.15 9.13
N LEU A 159 -13.06 -7.62 7.93
CA LEU A 159 -13.40 -6.24 7.57
C LEU A 159 -14.85 -6.15 7.13
N LYS A 160 -15.70 -5.57 7.98
CA LYS A 160 -17.15 -5.58 7.81
C LYS A 160 -17.66 -4.55 6.80
N SER A 161 -17.03 -3.38 6.74
CA SER A 161 -17.52 -2.31 5.88
C SER A 161 -16.37 -1.41 5.45
N LEU A 162 -15.84 -1.69 4.26
CA LEU A 162 -14.88 -0.84 3.60
C LEU A 162 -15.58 0.39 2.98
N SER A 163 -14.94 1.54 3.12
CA SER A 163 -15.33 2.75 2.42
C SER A 163 -15.08 2.62 0.91
N MET A 164 -15.82 3.39 0.12
CA MET A 164 -15.62 3.48 -1.33
C MET A 164 -14.18 3.82 -1.72
N VAL A 165 -13.52 4.68 -0.93
CA VAL A 165 -12.12 5.08 -1.17
C VAL A 165 -11.19 3.87 -1.06
N SER A 166 -11.26 3.13 0.05
CA SER A 166 -10.41 1.94 0.27
C SER A 166 -10.69 0.83 -0.74
N SER A 167 -11.96 0.60 -1.09
CA SER A 167 -12.34 -0.35 -2.13
C SER A 167 -11.68 -0.03 -3.46
N ASN A 168 -11.76 1.23 -3.91
CA ASN A 168 -11.09 1.66 -5.14
C ASN A 168 -9.57 1.55 -5.04
N LYS A 169 -8.96 1.82 -3.87
CA LYS A 169 -7.51 1.65 -3.68
C LYS A 169 -7.08 0.19 -3.83
N LEU A 170 -7.84 -0.78 -3.31
CA LEU A 170 -7.53 -2.20 -3.51
C LEU A 170 -7.65 -2.60 -4.99
N ILE A 171 -8.71 -2.16 -5.68
CA ILE A 171 -8.90 -2.44 -7.11
C ILE A 171 -7.79 -1.80 -7.96
N HIS A 172 -7.35 -0.59 -7.61
CA HIS A 172 -6.23 0.07 -8.27
C HIS A 172 -4.92 -0.71 -8.11
N LEU A 173 -4.65 -1.31 -6.95
CA LEU A 173 -3.49 -2.20 -6.79
C LEU A 173 -3.60 -3.44 -7.68
N LEU A 174 -4.79 -4.03 -7.79
CA LEU A 174 -5.01 -5.16 -8.69
C LEU A 174 -4.80 -4.75 -10.14
N GLU A 175 -5.33 -3.61 -10.57
CA GLU A 175 -5.15 -3.07 -11.91
C GLU A 175 -3.67 -2.92 -12.25
N ALA A 176 -2.90 -2.29 -11.36
CA ALA A 176 -1.46 -2.11 -11.52
C ALA A 176 -0.70 -3.44 -11.64
N PHE A 177 -0.92 -4.36 -10.69
CA PHE A 177 -0.16 -5.61 -10.60
C PHE A 177 -0.60 -6.69 -11.58
N SER A 178 -1.82 -6.62 -12.12
CA SER A 178 -2.34 -7.61 -13.09
C SER A 178 -1.91 -7.35 -14.53
N THR A 179 -1.12 -6.30 -14.76
CA THR A 179 -0.74 -5.91 -16.10
C THR A 179 0.35 -6.84 -16.67
N PRO A 180 0.30 -7.18 -17.97
CA PRO A 180 1.27 -8.12 -18.55
C PRO A 180 2.73 -7.68 -18.41
N TRP A 181 3.03 -6.39 -18.55
CA TRP A 181 4.41 -5.92 -18.42
C TRP A 181 4.94 -6.11 -16.99
N PHE A 182 4.12 -5.84 -15.97
CA PHE A 182 4.50 -6.01 -14.59
C PHE A 182 4.61 -7.49 -14.23
N LEU A 183 3.58 -8.28 -14.55
CA LEU A 183 3.56 -9.72 -14.24
C LEU A 183 4.74 -10.48 -14.83
N PHE A 184 5.14 -10.16 -16.06
CA PHE A 184 6.24 -10.84 -16.74
C PHE A 184 7.62 -10.22 -16.47
N ALA A 185 7.71 -9.12 -15.72
CA ALA A 185 8.99 -8.49 -15.39
C ALA A 185 9.82 -9.32 -14.41
N ALA A 186 9.18 -10.04 -13.47
CA ALA A 186 9.87 -10.90 -12.52
C ALA A 186 9.04 -12.16 -12.24
N SER A 187 9.72 -13.27 -11.93
CA SER A 187 9.07 -14.55 -11.65
C SER A 187 8.11 -14.46 -10.48
N ASP A 188 8.34 -13.57 -9.51
CA ASP A 188 7.63 -13.55 -8.24
C ASP A 188 6.48 -12.53 -8.21
N ASN A 189 6.33 -11.69 -9.24
CA ASN A 189 5.34 -10.61 -9.27
C ASN A 189 3.89 -11.13 -9.23
N HIS A 190 3.65 -12.36 -9.69
CA HIS A 190 2.35 -13.01 -9.60
C HIS A 190 1.86 -13.20 -8.16
N ASN A 191 2.78 -13.28 -7.18
CA ASN A 191 2.43 -13.42 -5.77
C ASN A 191 1.61 -12.22 -5.26
N LEU A 192 1.91 -11.01 -5.73
CA LEU A 192 1.19 -9.79 -5.34
C LEU A 192 -0.26 -9.82 -5.82
N VAL A 193 -0.49 -10.30 -7.04
CA VAL A 193 -1.83 -10.50 -7.60
C VAL A 193 -2.56 -11.59 -6.82
N PHE A 194 -1.89 -12.70 -6.50
CA PHE A 194 -2.45 -13.77 -5.70
C PHE A 194 -2.94 -13.27 -4.33
N PHE A 195 -2.13 -12.49 -3.60
CA PHE A 195 -2.55 -11.92 -2.33
C PHE A 195 -3.79 -11.01 -2.45
N LEU A 196 -3.87 -10.18 -3.48
CA LEU A 196 -5.05 -9.32 -3.69
C LEU A 196 -6.31 -10.13 -4.01
N LEU A 197 -6.19 -11.13 -4.88
CA LEU A 197 -7.30 -12.03 -5.20
C LEU A 197 -7.77 -12.79 -3.96
N GLU A 198 -6.86 -13.28 -3.13
CA GLU A 198 -7.17 -13.95 -1.87
C GLU A 198 -7.90 -12.99 -0.90
N ALA A 199 -7.44 -11.74 -0.80
CA ALA A 199 -8.13 -10.73 0.01
C ALA A 199 -9.55 -10.44 -0.50
N PHE A 200 -9.76 -10.36 -1.82
CA PHE A 200 -11.10 -10.19 -2.40
C PHE A 200 -11.98 -11.41 -2.15
N ASN A 201 -11.45 -12.62 -2.31
CA ASN A 201 -12.17 -13.86 -2.01
C ASN A 201 -12.63 -13.88 -0.55
N ASN A 202 -11.75 -13.56 0.39
CA ASN A 202 -12.08 -13.48 1.81
C ASN A 202 -13.16 -12.43 2.12
N LEU A 203 -13.07 -11.24 1.53
CA LEU A 203 -14.05 -10.17 1.71
C LEU A 203 -15.43 -10.57 1.16
N ILE A 204 -15.47 -11.19 -0.01
CA ILE A 204 -16.71 -11.69 -0.64
C ILE A 204 -17.26 -12.88 0.16
N GLN A 205 -16.43 -13.82 0.58
CA GLN A 205 -16.89 -15.04 1.24
C GLN A 205 -17.42 -14.78 2.66
N TYR A 206 -16.75 -13.93 3.44
CA TYR A 206 -17.05 -13.76 4.86
C TYR A 206 -17.76 -12.45 5.21
N GLN A 207 -17.65 -11.43 4.37
CA GLN A 207 -18.13 -10.07 4.68
C GLN A 207 -18.89 -9.43 3.51
N PHE A 208 -19.56 -10.24 2.68
CA PHE A 208 -20.34 -9.77 1.53
C PHE A 208 -21.33 -8.66 1.91
N ASP A 209 -22.18 -8.93 2.92
CA ASP A 209 -23.33 -8.10 3.29
C ASP A 209 -22.95 -6.65 3.62
N GLY A 210 -21.78 -6.44 4.24
CA GLY A 210 -21.34 -5.11 4.66
C GLY A 210 -20.38 -4.41 3.70
N ASN A 211 -19.87 -5.10 2.67
CA ASN A 211 -18.89 -4.58 1.72
C ASN A 211 -19.48 -4.28 0.32
N ALA A 212 -20.68 -3.71 0.28
CA ALA A 212 -21.33 -3.30 -0.97
C ALA A 212 -20.45 -2.37 -1.84
N ASN A 213 -19.66 -1.47 -1.22
CA ASN A 213 -18.72 -0.58 -1.92
C ASN A 213 -17.65 -1.36 -2.71
N LEU A 214 -17.12 -2.44 -2.12
CA LEU A 214 -16.13 -3.29 -2.77
C LEU A 214 -16.75 -4.05 -3.94
N ILE A 215 -17.91 -4.67 -3.71
CA ILE A 215 -18.63 -5.43 -4.73
C ILE A 215 -18.97 -4.53 -5.92
N TYR A 216 -19.48 -3.33 -5.64
CA TYR A 216 -19.75 -2.31 -6.65
C TYR A 216 -18.49 -1.95 -7.44
N SER A 217 -17.35 -1.74 -6.75
CA SER A 217 -16.07 -1.42 -7.39
C SER A 217 -15.57 -2.56 -8.31
N ILE A 218 -15.71 -3.82 -7.87
CA ILE A 218 -15.39 -5.02 -8.66
C ILE A 218 -16.25 -5.08 -9.92
N ILE A 219 -17.56 -4.89 -9.81
CA ILE A 219 -18.49 -4.94 -10.96
C ILE A 219 -18.17 -3.83 -11.98
N ARG A 220 -17.91 -2.62 -11.48
CA ARG A 220 -17.56 -1.46 -12.32
C ARG A 220 -16.26 -1.69 -13.10
N LYS A 221 -15.25 -2.28 -12.46
CA LYS A 221 -13.92 -2.55 -13.03
C LYS A 221 -13.72 -4.03 -13.43
N ARG A 222 -14.80 -4.77 -13.70
CA ARG A 222 -14.76 -6.21 -14.03
C ARG A 222 -13.80 -6.59 -15.18
N GLN A 223 -13.52 -5.65 -16.07
CA GLN A 223 -12.59 -5.87 -17.19
C GLN A 223 -11.16 -6.18 -16.75
N ILE A 224 -10.74 -5.72 -15.57
CA ILE A 224 -9.43 -6.09 -14.99
C ILE A 224 -9.37 -7.61 -14.80
N PHE A 225 -10.42 -8.20 -14.22
CA PHE A 225 -10.50 -9.64 -13.97
C PHE A 225 -10.61 -10.45 -15.26
N PHE A 226 -11.38 -9.98 -16.24
CA PHE A 226 -11.45 -10.63 -17.55
C PHE A 226 -10.11 -10.58 -18.30
N THR A 227 -9.38 -9.47 -18.18
CA THR A 227 -8.05 -9.34 -18.79
C THR A 227 -7.04 -10.26 -18.11
N LEU A 228 -7.07 -10.33 -16.77
CA LEU A 228 -6.24 -11.23 -16.00
C LEU A 228 -6.53 -12.71 -16.32
N SER A 229 -7.80 -13.08 -16.51
CA SER A 229 -8.18 -14.44 -16.91
C SER A 229 -7.73 -14.80 -18.32
N ASN A 230 -7.59 -13.80 -19.20
CA ASN A 230 -7.20 -13.96 -20.61
C ASN A 230 -5.73 -13.56 -20.83
N LEU A 231 -4.87 -13.76 -19.84
CA LEU A 231 -3.45 -13.43 -19.96
C LEU A 231 -2.81 -14.18 -21.14
N PRO A 232 -1.91 -13.53 -21.88
CA PRO A 232 -1.22 -14.18 -23.00
C PRO A 232 -0.33 -15.32 -22.49
N SER A 233 -0.57 -16.54 -22.95
CA SER A 233 0.24 -17.72 -22.59
C SER A 233 1.38 -18.00 -23.59
N ASP A 234 1.35 -17.39 -24.78
CA ASP A 234 2.32 -17.67 -25.84
C ASP A 234 3.60 -16.86 -25.67
N THR A 235 4.77 -17.51 -25.72
CA THR A 235 6.11 -16.89 -25.64
C THR A 235 6.31 -15.74 -26.64
N GLN A 236 5.70 -15.82 -27.82
CA GLN A 236 5.75 -14.77 -28.84
C GLN A 236 4.92 -13.52 -28.49
N THR A 237 3.86 -13.68 -27.72
CA THR A 237 3.03 -12.56 -27.24
C THR A 237 3.64 -11.92 -26.00
N ILE A 238 4.18 -12.73 -25.08
CA ILE A 238 4.88 -12.29 -23.86
C ILE A 238 6.09 -11.40 -24.22
N SER A 239 6.90 -11.83 -25.19
CA SER A 239 8.07 -11.04 -25.65
C SER A 239 7.69 -9.67 -26.25
N LYS A 240 6.48 -9.53 -26.84
CA LYS A 240 6.01 -8.23 -27.36
C LYS A 240 5.67 -7.23 -26.25
N PHE A 241 5.28 -7.68 -25.06
CA PHE A 241 5.01 -6.80 -23.91
C PHE A 241 6.31 -6.32 -23.25
N GLY A 242 7.35 -7.17 -23.17
CA GLY A 242 8.67 -6.75 -22.70
C GLY A 242 9.37 -5.72 -23.60
N ILE A 243 9.15 -5.78 -24.92
CA ILE A 243 9.85 -4.91 -25.90
C ILE A 243 9.11 -3.58 -26.15
N LYS A 244 7.77 -3.53 -26.03
CA LYS A 244 7.00 -2.29 -26.27
C LYS A 244 7.27 -1.19 -25.23
N SER A 245 7.62 -1.55 -23.99
CA SER A 245 7.97 -0.59 -22.94
C SER A 245 9.26 0.20 -23.24
N ILE A 246 10.23 -0.42 -23.93
CA ILE A 246 11.52 0.21 -24.27
C ILE A 246 11.37 1.22 -25.42
N ASN A 247 10.42 1.00 -26.34
CA ASN A 247 10.32 1.78 -27.58
C ASN A 247 9.39 3.00 -27.49
N SER A 248 8.45 3.07 -26.54
CA SER A 248 7.63 4.29 -26.34
C SER A 248 8.46 5.45 -25.78
N THR A 249 9.52 5.18 -25.03
CA THR A 249 10.38 6.20 -24.40
C THR A 249 11.43 6.81 -25.34
N SER A 250 11.74 6.14 -26.46
CA SER A 250 12.75 6.60 -27.42
C SER A 250 12.22 7.50 -28.55
N SER A 251 10.90 7.67 -28.65
CA SER A 251 10.29 8.45 -29.75
C SER A 251 10.28 9.98 -29.54
N SER A 252 10.67 10.48 -28.36
CA SER A 252 10.82 11.94 -28.12
C SER A 252 12.22 12.50 -28.40
N LEU A 253 13.18 11.68 -28.84
CA LEU A 253 14.56 12.12 -29.10
C LEU A 253 15.08 11.46 -30.38
N LYS A 254 14.78 12.05 -31.55
CA LYS A 254 15.61 12.00 -32.77
C LYS A 254 15.00 12.83 -33.90
N ASN A 255 15.22 14.14 -33.86
CA ASN A 255 15.32 14.97 -35.06
C ASN A 255 16.81 15.18 -35.36
N SER A 256 17.36 14.42 -36.31
CA SER A 256 18.43 14.84 -37.23
C SER A 256 18.92 13.64 -38.05
N SER A 257 18.84 13.79 -39.37
CA SER A 257 19.10 12.81 -40.43
C SER A 257 20.61 12.50 -40.64
N PRO A 258 21.04 11.76 -41.70
CA PRO A 258 21.59 10.42 -41.54
C PRO A 258 23.04 10.29 -42.04
N ASN A 259 23.73 9.20 -41.68
CA ASN A 259 24.74 8.64 -42.60
C ASN A 259 24.97 7.13 -42.41
N LYS A 260 25.08 6.46 -43.56
CA LYS A 260 25.48 5.06 -43.86
C LYS A 260 26.82 4.73 -43.17
N SER A 261 27.26 3.51 -42.86
CA SER A 261 27.13 2.13 -43.37
C SER A 261 27.92 1.27 -42.34
N GLU A 262 27.59 0.02 -41.99
CA GLU A 262 28.02 -1.22 -42.63
C GLU A 262 27.62 -2.43 -41.75
N ARG A 263 27.34 -3.57 -42.39
CA ARG A 263 27.00 -4.87 -41.78
C ARG A 263 28.25 -5.55 -41.21
N LYS A 264 28.13 -6.19 -40.03
CA LYS A 264 28.59 -7.57 -39.78
C LYS A 264 28.00 -8.13 -38.47
N GLN A 265 27.39 -9.31 -38.58
CA GLN A 265 26.94 -10.16 -37.47
C GLN A 265 28.14 -10.81 -36.79
N THR A 266 28.16 -10.86 -35.46
CA THR A 266 28.67 -12.02 -34.68
C THR A 266 28.32 -11.90 -33.19
N ILE A 267 27.48 -12.85 -32.74
CA ILE A 267 27.57 -13.68 -31.53
C ILE A 267 27.69 -13.00 -30.14
N PHE A 268 26.63 -13.24 -29.36
CA PHE A 268 26.55 -13.39 -27.90
C PHE A 268 27.77 -12.96 -27.07
N ARG A 269 27.60 -11.86 -26.34
CA ARG A 269 28.23 -11.66 -25.03
C ARG A 269 27.20 -11.07 -24.08
N THR A 270 26.80 -11.91 -23.12
CA THR A 270 26.13 -11.51 -21.89
C THR A 270 26.92 -10.40 -21.22
N ASN A 271 26.30 -9.24 -21.06
CA ASN A 271 26.77 -8.21 -20.13
C ASN A 271 25.56 -7.66 -19.39
N SER A 272 25.50 -8.07 -18.13
CA SER A 272 24.74 -7.46 -17.04
C SER A 272 24.95 -5.95 -17.00
N LYS A 273 23.92 -5.19 -17.37
CA LYS A 273 23.81 -3.76 -17.08
C LYS A 273 22.41 -3.45 -16.54
N SER A 274 22.40 -3.24 -15.22
CA SER A 274 21.50 -2.38 -14.43
C SER A 274 19.98 -2.54 -14.57
N ASN A 275 19.39 -3.37 -13.68
CA ASN A 275 17.96 -3.43 -13.32
C ASN A 275 17.40 -2.14 -12.69
N THR A 276 18.19 -1.09 -12.51
CA THR A 276 17.78 0.11 -11.77
C THR A 276 16.86 1.03 -12.56
N ASP A 277 16.91 0.97 -13.89
CA ASP A 277 16.10 1.86 -14.73
C ASP A 277 14.69 1.30 -14.93
N ASP A 278 14.55 -0.02 -15.06
CA ASP A 278 13.26 -0.72 -15.23
C ASP A 278 12.39 -0.68 -13.95
N GLU A 279 12.99 -0.81 -12.77
CA GLU A 279 12.29 -0.75 -11.48
C GLU A 279 11.78 0.67 -11.13
N SER A 280 12.44 1.71 -11.63
CA SER A 280 12.02 3.11 -11.46
C SER A 280 10.75 3.46 -12.26
N ILE A 281 10.51 2.74 -13.36
CA ILE A 281 9.36 2.91 -14.25
C ILE A 281 8.10 2.33 -13.60
N ILE A 282 8.21 1.20 -12.89
CA ILE A 282 7.11 0.53 -12.18
C ILE A 282 6.42 1.51 -11.22
N ASN A 283 7.17 2.17 -10.33
CA ASN A 283 6.58 3.12 -9.38
C ASN A 283 6.04 4.38 -10.07
N ARG A 284 6.62 4.78 -11.22
CA ARG A 284 6.14 5.92 -12.02
C ARG A 284 4.83 5.63 -12.74
N GLU A 285 4.65 4.45 -13.34
CA GLU A 285 3.41 4.07 -14.03
C GLU A 285 2.27 3.82 -13.04
N ILE A 286 2.55 3.16 -11.91
CA ILE A 286 1.58 2.98 -10.82
C ILE A 286 1.17 4.36 -10.24
N SER A 287 2.10 5.31 -10.15
CA SER A 287 1.81 6.69 -9.74
C SER A 287 1.09 7.53 -10.80
N GLN A 288 1.42 7.37 -12.09
CA GLN A 288 0.81 8.15 -13.19
C GLN A 288 -0.67 7.77 -13.40
N GLN A 289 -1.04 6.49 -13.25
CA GLN A 289 -2.44 6.07 -13.26
C GLN A 289 -3.26 6.73 -12.12
N SER A 290 -2.65 6.96 -10.96
CA SER A 290 -3.31 7.60 -9.81
C SER A 290 -3.68 9.07 -10.04
N THR A 291 -2.99 9.77 -10.94
CA THR A 291 -3.21 11.21 -11.19
C THR A 291 -4.41 11.45 -12.11
N ILE A 292 -4.73 10.47 -12.97
CA ILE A 292 -5.83 10.57 -13.94
C ILE A 292 -7.20 10.38 -13.25
N GLU A 293 -7.28 9.60 -12.17
CA GLU A 293 -8.53 9.41 -11.42
C GLU A 293 -8.94 10.62 -10.56
N THR A 294 -8.07 11.61 -10.36
CA THR A 294 -8.41 12.80 -9.54
C THR A 294 -9.13 13.89 -10.36
N ILE A 295 -9.20 13.76 -11.69
CA ILE A 295 -9.72 14.80 -12.59
C ILE A 295 -11.12 14.45 -13.14
N ASN A 296 -11.56 13.19 -13.04
CA ASN A 296 -12.76 12.68 -13.75
C ASN A 296 -13.90 12.17 -12.84
N ASP A 297 -14.16 12.81 -11.69
CA ASP A 297 -15.42 12.62 -10.94
C ASP A 297 -16.32 13.86 -11.09
N PRO A 298 -17.19 13.94 -12.11
CA PRO A 298 -18.21 14.97 -12.19
C PRO A 298 -19.50 14.41 -11.58
N MET A 299 -19.68 14.46 -10.25
CA MET A 299 -21.00 14.30 -9.59
C MET A 299 -21.00 14.55 -8.07
N ILE A 300 -20.26 15.56 -7.58
CA ILE A 300 -20.50 16.12 -6.23
C ILE A 300 -20.49 17.65 -6.32
N THR A 301 -21.42 18.23 -7.10
CA THR A 301 -21.67 19.68 -7.02
C THR A 301 -23.09 20.04 -7.49
N THR A 302 -24.12 19.45 -6.91
CA THR A 302 -25.48 20.01 -6.98
C THR A 302 -26.29 19.44 -5.83
N LEU A 303 -26.38 20.19 -4.72
CA LEU A 303 -27.49 20.23 -3.76
C LEU A 303 -27.07 21.09 -2.55
N ALA A 304 -26.86 22.38 -2.80
CA ALA A 304 -26.88 23.40 -1.76
C ALA A 304 -26.93 24.75 -2.47
N GLU A 305 -28.10 25.18 -2.93
CA GLU A 305 -28.37 26.61 -3.11
C GLU A 305 -29.86 26.88 -3.37
N THR A 306 -30.32 27.94 -2.68
CA THR A 306 -31.57 28.71 -2.83
C THR A 306 -32.80 28.20 -2.06
N PRO A 307 -33.69 29.11 -1.63
CA PRO A 307 -33.56 29.89 -0.39
C PRO A 307 -34.60 29.50 0.67
#